data_AF-A0A7K7YNS2-F1
#
_entry.id   AF-A0A7K7YNS2-F1
#
_cell.length_a   1.000
_cell.length_b   1.000
_cell.length_c   1.000
_cell.angle_alpha   90.00
_cell.angle_beta   90.00
_cell.angle_gamma   90.00
#
_symmetry.space_group_name_H-M   'P 1'
#
loop_
_entity.id
_entity.type
_entity.pdbx_description
1 polymer ?
#
loop_
_entity_poly.entity_id
_entity_poly.type
_entity_poly.pdbx_seq_one_letter_code
_entity_poly.pdbx_strand_id
1 'polypeptide(L)'
;ERTRRLLFRGAQAYMEGAAAAGRAAEPGPAGEAQGEGPRWSGQLLIGHDGKLRRRPLDRAPPVGSPRACSSCVRAADAKEACAQCERLVCQSCSRLCSCCNAVTCSLCSADDYGDVGEKVLCNGCSVFQV
;
A
#
# COMPACT_ATOMS: atom_id res chain seq x y z
N GLU A 1 -7.84 3.28 -41.42
CA GLU A 1 -6.66 4.18 -41.50
C GLU A 1 -6.32 4.96 -40.22
N ARG A 2 -7.30 5.43 -39.43
CA ARG A 2 -7.09 6.24 -38.21
C ARG A 2 -6.16 5.63 -37.16
N THR A 3 -6.33 4.33 -36.85
CA THR A 3 -5.50 3.63 -35.85
C THR A 3 -4.04 3.58 -36.26
N ARG A 4 -3.76 3.23 -37.53
CA ARG A 4 -2.39 3.19 -38.07
C ARG A 4 -1.70 4.56 -37.96
N ARG A 5 -2.42 5.64 -38.28
CA ARG A 5 -1.91 7.01 -38.15
C ARG A 5 -1.63 7.39 -36.69
N LEU A 6 -2.48 6.95 -35.76
CA LEU A 6 -2.25 7.16 -34.32
C LEU A 6 -1.00 6.44 -33.85
N LEU A 7 -0.82 5.17 -34.24
CA LEU A 7 0.33 4.36 -33.88
C LEU A 7 1.63 4.97 -34.42
N PHE A 8 1.64 5.43 -35.67
CA PHE A 8 2.81 6.06 -36.28
C PHE A 8 3.19 7.38 -35.59
N ARG A 9 2.19 8.21 -35.26
CA ARG A 9 2.41 9.46 -34.51
C ARG A 9 2.92 9.21 -33.08
N GLY A 10 2.40 8.17 -32.42
CA GLY A 10 2.87 7.77 -31.10
C GLY A 10 4.33 7.32 -31.11
N ALA A 11 4.72 6.51 -32.11
CA ALA A 11 6.09 6.08 -32.29
C ALA A 11 7.04 7.25 -32.59
N GLN A 12 6.60 8.21 -33.42
CA GLN A 12 7.36 9.42 -33.73
C GLN A 12 7.60 10.27 -32.47
N ALA A 13 6.56 10.54 -31.67
CA ALA A 13 6.68 11.30 -30.43
C ALA A 13 7.61 10.61 -29.40
N TYR A 14 7.59 9.28 -29.33
CA TYR A 14 8.49 8.50 -28.50
C TYR A 14 9.95 8.65 -28.93
N MET A 15 10.23 8.53 -30.22
CA MET A 15 11.59 8.67 -30.78
C MET A 15 12.12 10.11 -30.65
N GLU A 16 11.27 11.11 -30.84
CA GLU A 16 11.63 12.52 -30.66
C GLU A 16 11.93 12.87 -29.19
N GLY A 17 11.14 12.34 -28.25
CA GLY A 17 11.43 12.45 -26.81
C GLY A 17 12.74 11.74 -26.42
N ALA A 18 13.01 10.58 -27.00
CA ALA A 18 14.26 9.85 -26.80
C ALA A 18 15.48 10.56 -27.43
N ALA A 19 15.32 11.16 -28.62
CA ALA A 19 16.37 11.91 -29.29
C ALA A 19 16.65 13.27 -28.61
N ALA A 20 15.64 13.91 -28.02
CA ALA A 20 15.82 15.11 -27.19
C ALA A 20 16.60 14.80 -25.90
N ALA A 21 16.47 13.58 -25.37
CA ALA A 21 17.29 13.09 -24.26
C ALA A 21 18.72 12.69 -24.68
N GLY A 22 18.98 12.48 -25.97
CA GLY A 22 20.28 12.06 -26.52
C GLY A 22 21.12 13.16 -27.16
N ARG A 23 20.59 14.37 -27.37
CA ARG A 23 21.38 15.51 -27.87
C ARG A 23 22.00 16.27 -26.70
N ALA A 24 23.10 15.73 -26.20
CA ALA A 24 24.08 16.52 -25.47
C ALA A 24 24.55 17.65 -26.40
N ALA A 25 24.32 18.89 -26.00
CA ALA A 25 24.91 20.05 -26.63
C ALA A 25 26.42 20.05 -26.35
N GLU A 26 27.20 20.27 -27.40
CA GLU A 26 28.66 20.39 -27.35
C GLU A 26 29.14 21.47 -26.34
N PRO A 27 30.37 21.38 -25.83
CA PRO A 27 30.83 22.15 -24.67
C PRO A 27 31.24 23.58 -25.04
N GLY A 28 30.58 24.57 -24.43
CA GLY A 28 31.07 25.96 -24.31
C GLY A 28 31.84 26.16 -22.99
N PRO A 29 32.76 27.14 -22.90
CA PRO A 29 33.74 27.17 -21.82
C PRO A 29 33.16 27.61 -20.49
N ALA A 30 33.53 26.85 -19.45
CA ALA A 30 33.66 27.19 -18.03
C ALA A 30 32.65 28.18 -17.41
N GLY A 31 31.62 27.60 -16.80
CA GLY A 31 30.80 28.22 -15.76
C GLY A 31 30.01 27.13 -15.06
N GLU A 32 30.36 26.83 -13.81
CA GLU A 32 29.91 25.68 -13.02
C GLU A 32 28.38 25.51 -13.02
N ALA A 33 27.88 24.50 -13.72
CA ALA A 33 26.50 24.05 -13.63
C ALA A 33 26.50 22.63 -13.06
N GLN A 34 26.20 22.55 -11.76
CA GLN A 34 25.96 21.29 -11.06
C GLN A 34 24.90 20.49 -11.82
N GLY A 35 25.33 19.37 -12.37
CA GLY A 35 24.48 18.44 -13.06
C GLY A 35 23.56 17.74 -12.08
N GLU A 36 22.26 17.94 -12.26
CA GLU A 36 21.22 17.01 -11.82
C GLU A 36 20.00 17.27 -12.72
N GLY A 37 19.93 16.55 -13.84
CA GLY A 37 18.69 16.44 -14.59
C GLY A 37 17.58 16.00 -13.62
N PRO A 38 16.34 16.50 -13.72
CA PRO A 38 15.35 16.22 -12.71
C PRO A 38 14.93 14.75 -12.79
N ARG A 39 15.61 13.92 -12.00
CA ARG A 39 15.30 12.52 -11.77
C ARG A 39 13.91 12.48 -11.12
N TRP A 40 12.87 12.12 -11.88
CA TRP A 40 11.49 12.04 -11.40
C TRP A 40 11.29 10.83 -10.46
N SER A 41 12.02 10.82 -9.34
CA SER A 41 12.09 9.68 -8.42
C SER A 41 11.06 9.76 -7.29
N GLY A 42 9.99 10.56 -7.45
CA GLY A 42 9.01 10.80 -6.40
C GLY A 42 7.58 10.75 -6.92
N GLN A 43 6.65 10.26 -6.09
CA GLN A 43 5.21 10.36 -6.37
C GLN A 43 4.81 11.82 -6.58
N LEU A 44 4.07 12.08 -7.66
CA LEU A 44 3.46 13.37 -7.96
C LEU A 44 2.10 13.49 -7.27
N LEU A 45 1.77 14.68 -6.78
CA LEU A 45 0.46 15.01 -6.21
C LEU A 45 -0.35 15.81 -7.23
N ILE A 46 -1.64 15.50 -7.39
CA ILE A 46 -2.58 16.33 -8.16
C ILE A 46 -2.99 17.50 -7.26
N GLY A 47 -2.64 18.72 -7.66
CA GLY A 47 -3.06 19.94 -6.99
C GLY A 47 -4.56 20.18 -7.14
N HIS A 48 -5.11 21.04 -6.29
CA HIS A 48 -6.52 21.47 -6.42
C HIS A 48 -6.81 22.17 -7.75
N ASP A 49 -5.77 22.66 -8.42
CA ASP A 49 -5.76 23.26 -9.75
C ASP A 49 -5.61 22.22 -10.88
N GLY A 50 -5.61 20.91 -10.54
CA GLY A 50 -5.44 19.80 -11.49
C GLY A 50 -4.00 19.58 -11.97
N LYS A 51 -3.03 20.38 -11.48
CA LYS A 51 -1.63 20.29 -11.94
C LYS A 51 -0.84 19.28 -11.11
N LEU A 52 0.06 18.54 -11.76
CA LEU A 52 0.96 17.62 -11.08
C LEU A 52 2.11 18.39 -10.41
N ARG A 53 2.26 18.21 -9.10
CA ARG A 53 3.31 18.85 -8.29
C ARG A 53 4.20 17.79 -7.64
N ARG A 54 5.48 18.10 -7.45
CA ARG A 54 6.37 17.25 -6.66
C ARG A 54 5.90 17.23 -5.22
N ARG A 55 5.78 16.04 -4.64
CA ARG A 55 5.66 15.91 -3.19
C ARG A 55 6.95 16.45 -2.55
N PRO A 56 6.89 17.43 -1.63
CA PRO A 56 8.06 17.84 -0.88
C PRO A 56 8.65 16.62 -0.18
N LEU A 57 9.97 16.42 -0.29
CA LEU A 57 10.66 15.26 0.28
C LEU A 57 10.45 15.17 1.81
N ASP A 58 10.24 16.30 2.48
CA ASP A 58 9.95 16.41 3.92
C ASP A 58 8.52 16.06 4.33
N ARG A 59 7.59 15.96 3.38
CA ARG A 59 6.34 15.27 3.67
C ARG A 59 6.61 13.80 3.46
N ALA A 60 7.10 13.19 4.54
CA ALA A 60 7.07 11.76 4.77
C ALA A 60 5.82 11.17 4.08
N PRO A 61 5.90 9.96 3.49
CA PRO A 61 4.70 9.24 3.04
C PRO A 61 3.60 9.36 4.12
N PRO A 62 2.30 9.24 3.83
CA PRO A 62 1.40 8.92 4.93
C PRO A 62 1.92 7.61 5.56
N VAL A 63 2.81 7.74 6.54
CA VAL A 63 3.38 6.69 7.37
C VAL A 63 2.20 6.35 8.25
N GLY A 64 1.38 5.46 7.73
CA GLY A 64 0.06 5.21 8.25
C GLY A 64 -0.51 3.96 7.59
N SER A 65 0.31 2.93 7.43
CA SER A 65 -0.22 1.57 7.35
C SER A 65 -0.95 1.25 8.68
N PRO A 66 -1.86 0.27 8.61
CA PRO A 66 -3.27 0.48 8.83
C PRO A 66 -3.58 0.98 10.26
N ARG A 67 -3.91 2.26 10.40
CA ARG A 67 -4.66 2.74 11.58
C ARG A 67 -6.04 2.10 11.67
N ALA A 68 -6.50 1.45 10.60
CA ALA A 68 -7.76 0.73 10.51
C ALA A 68 -7.63 -0.71 11.05
N CYS A 69 -8.67 -1.22 11.69
CA CYS A 69 -8.80 -2.64 12.02
C CYS A 69 -9.00 -3.45 10.73
N SER A 70 -8.30 -4.57 10.58
CA SER A 70 -8.41 -5.40 9.37
C SER A 70 -9.78 -6.09 9.22
N SER A 71 -10.53 -6.26 10.31
CA SER A 71 -11.88 -6.85 10.28
C SER A 71 -12.99 -5.81 10.07
N CYS A 72 -12.97 -4.70 10.82
CA CYS A 72 -14.07 -3.72 10.78
C CYS A 72 -13.73 -2.40 10.09
N VAL A 73 -12.52 -2.26 9.54
CA VAL A 73 -11.96 -1.07 8.86
C VAL A 73 -11.99 0.25 9.65
N ARG A 74 -12.52 0.25 10.88
CA ARG A 74 -12.53 1.41 11.77
C ARG A 74 -11.13 1.72 12.28
N ALA A 75 -10.82 3.01 12.38
CA ALA A 75 -9.64 3.45 13.10
C ALA A 75 -9.75 3.05 14.58
N ALA A 76 -8.65 2.55 15.16
CA ALA A 76 -8.59 2.21 16.57
C ALA A 76 -7.16 2.43 17.06
N ASP A 77 -7.01 3.02 18.25
CA ASP A 77 -5.72 3.39 18.81
C ASP A 77 -4.97 2.18 19.38
N ALA A 78 -5.70 1.25 20.01
CA ALA A 78 -5.17 -0.03 20.47
C ALA A 78 -5.51 -1.15 19.47
N LYS A 79 -4.48 -1.89 19.06
CA LYS A 79 -4.60 -3.02 18.14
C LYS A 79 -3.72 -4.16 18.60
N GLU A 80 -4.18 -5.38 18.32
CA GLU A 80 -3.44 -6.61 18.55
C GLU A 80 -3.29 -7.36 17.23
N ALA A 81 -2.19 -8.10 17.08
CA ALA A 81 -1.96 -8.93 15.90
C ALA A 81 -2.63 -10.30 16.10
N CYS A 82 -3.39 -10.75 15.11
CA CYS A 82 -3.93 -12.11 15.11
C CYS A 82 -2.80 -13.14 14.97
N ALA A 83 -2.72 -14.12 15.86
CA ALA A 83 -1.70 -15.17 15.84
C ALA A 83 -1.73 -16.11 14.61
N GLN A 84 -2.82 -16.07 13.82
CA GLN A 84 -3.02 -16.96 12.66
C GLN A 84 -2.73 -16.27 11.32
N CYS A 85 -3.10 -14.99 11.18
CA CYS A 85 -2.95 -14.25 9.92
C CYS A 85 -2.12 -12.96 10.05
N GLU A 86 -1.61 -12.67 11.25
CA GLU A 86 -0.74 -11.54 11.59
C GLU A 86 -1.33 -10.14 11.33
N ARG A 87 -2.61 -10.08 10.93
CA ARG A 87 -3.33 -8.83 10.68
C ARG A 87 -3.68 -8.13 11.99
N LEU A 88 -3.52 -6.81 12.02
CA LEU A 88 -3.89 -5.97 13.17
C LEU A 88 -5.40 -5.80 13.25
N VAL A 89 -5.97 -6.08 14.43
CA VAL A 89 -7.40 -5.93 14.74
C VAL A 89 -7.62 -5.11 16.00
N CYS A 90 -8.76 -4.41 16.11
CA CYS A 90 -9.11 -3.70 17.34
C CYS A 90 -9.64 -4.68 18.39
N GLN A 91 -9.72 -4.24 19.65
CA GLN A 91 -10.21 -5.06 20.77
C GLN A 91 -11.61 -5.65 20.55
N SER A 92 -12.51 -4.94 19.84
CA SER A 92 -13.84 -5.49 19.51
C SER A 92 -13.81 -6.58 18.45
N CYS A 93 -12.72 -6.70 17.70
CA CYS A 93 -12.54 -7.69 16.64
C CYS A 93 -11.49 -8.76 17.00
N SER A 94 -10.77 -8.59 18.10
CA SER A 94 -9.95 -9.65 18.69
C SER A 94 -10.82 -10.55 19.56
N ARG A 95 -10.49 -11.85 19.54
CA ARG A 95 -11.06 -12.87 20.41
C ARG A 95 -9.94 -13.76 20.93
N LEU A 96 -10.11 -14.31 22.12
CA LEU A 96 -9.15 -15.23 22.73
C LEU A 96 -9.62 -16.67 22.50
N CYS A 97 -8.74 -17.50 21.98
CA CYS A 97 -9.01 -18.93 21.88
C CYS A 97 -9.09 -19.53 23.29
N SER A 98 -10.20 -20.18 23.63
CA SER A 98 -10.42 -20.83 24.92
C SER A 98 -9.43 -21.99 25.19
N CYS A 99 -8.81 -22.56 24.16
CA CYS A 99 -7.87 -23.67 24.32
C CYS A 99 -6.41 -23.21 24.50
N CYS A 100 -5.93 -22.30 23.65
CA CYS A 100 -4.51 -21.89 23.63
C CYS A 100 -4.27 -20.44 24.05
N ASN A 101 -5.33 -19.73 24.42
CA ASN A 101 -5.33 -18.31 24.80
C ASN A 101 -4.70 -17.36 23.76
N ALA A 102 -4.53 -17.81 22.52
CA ALA A 102 -4.00 -17.00 21.44
C ALA A 102 -5.05 -15.98 20.97
N VAL A 103 -4.59 -14.76 20.69
CA VAL A 103 -5.40 -13.71 20.09
C VAL A 103 -5.69 -14.06 18.62
N THR A 104 -6.98 -14.06 18.27
CA THR A 104 -7.46 -14.35 16.93
C THR A 104 -8.44 -13.29 16.45
N CYS A 105 -8.50 -13.04 15.14
CA CYS A 105 -9.56 -12.21 14.58
C CYS A 105 -10.84 -13.03 14.39
N SER A 106 -11.96 -12.34 14.17
CA SER A 106 -13.26 -12.96 13.90
C SER A 106 -13.28 -13.91 12.68
N LEU A 107 -12.35 -13.79 11.74
CA LEU A 107 -12.22 -14.70 10.59
C LEU A 107 -11.36 -15.93 10.90
N CYS A 108 -10.47 -15.85 11.88
CA CYS A 108 -9.56 -16.92 12.28
C CYS A 108 -10.03 -17.65 13.56
N SER A 109 -11.28 -17.41 13.94
CA SER A 109 -11.94 -18.05 15.07
C SER A 109 -13.30 -18.61 14.66
N ALA A 110 -13.71 -19.67 15.35
CA ALA A 110 -15.02 -20.28 15.26
C ALA A 110 -15.68 -20.25 16.65
N ASP A 111 -16.98 -19.98 16.67
CA ASP A 111 -17.81 -20.08 17.86
C ASP A 111 -18.31 -21.52 17.99
N ASP A 112 -17.90 -22.19 19.06
CA ASP A 112 -18.41 -23.49 19.48
C ASP A 112 -19.60 -23.27 20.42
N TYR A 113 -20.79 -23.63 19.94
CA TYR A 113 -22.06 -23.55 20.68
C TYR A 113 -22.39 -24.89 21.36
N GLY A 114 -21.40 -25.51 22.00
CA GLY A 114 -21.58 -26.75 22.73
C GLY A 114 -22.47 -26.63 23.98
N ASP A 115 -22.67 -27.76 24.66
CA ASP A 115 -23.63 -27.95 25.76
C ASP A 115 -23.29 -27.15 27.05
N VAL A 116 -22.11 -26.54 27.10
CA VAL A 116 -21.59 -25.78 28.27
C VAL A 116 -21.49 -24.28 27.99
N GLY A 117 -22.12 -23.79 26.91
CA GLY A 117 -22.13 -22.37 26.52
C GLY A 117 -21.18 -22.02 25.38
N GLU A 118 -21.19 -20.75 24.97
CA GLU A 118 -20.39 -20.24 23.85
C GLU A 118 -18.88 -20.26 24.17
N LYS A 119 -18.09 -20.92 23.33
CA LYS A 119 -16.63 -20.93 23.40
C LYS A 119 -16.06 -20.45 22.09
N VAL A 120 -14.94 -19.72 22.14
CA VAL A 120 -14.26 -19.25 20.94
C VAL A 120 -12.99 -20.08 20.75
N LEU A 121 -12.82 -20.63 19.56
CA LEU A 121 -11.66 -21.45 19.22
C LEU A 121 -10.96 -20.86 18.01
N CYS A 122 -9.63 -20.87 18.03
CA CYS A 122 -8.91 -20.62 16.79
C CYS A 122 -9.09 -21.78 15.82
N ASN A 123 -8.94 -21.51 14.52
CA ASN A 123 -9.06 -22.56 13.48
C ASN A 123 -8.12 -23.75 13.69
N GLY A 124 -6.98 -23.54 14.38
CA GLY A 124 -6.06 -24.61 14.75
C GLY A 124 -6.52 -25.45 15.93
N CYS A 125 -7.29 -24.89 16.87
CA CYS A 125 -7.83 -25.65 18.01
C CYS A 125 -9.18 -26.29 17.70
N SER A 126 -9.95 -25.71 16.77
CA SER A 126 -11.27 -26.23 16.39
C SER A 126 -11.20 -27.60 15.72
N VAL A 127 -10.12 -27.93 15.00
CA VAL A 127 -9.96 -29.25 14.34
C VAL A 127 -9.80 -30.41 15.31
N PHE A 128 -9.51 -30.14 16.59
CA PHE A 128 -9.36 -31.17 17.63
C PHE A 128 -10.66 -31.38 18.42
N GLN A 129 -11.73 -30.66 18.08
CA GLN A 129 -13.06 -30.88 18.62
C GLN A 129 -13.84 -31.73 17.62
N VAL A 130 -13.68 -33.04 17.73
CA VAL A 130 -14.42 -34.05 16.96
C VAL A 130 -15.03 -35.05 17.92
#